data_AF-A0AA43LHC4-F1
#
_entry.id   AF-A0AA43LHC4-F1
#
_cell.length_a   1.000
_cell.length_b   1.000
_cell.length_c   1.000
_cell.angle_alpha   90.00
_cell.angle_beta   90.00
_cell.angle_gamma   90.00
#
_symmetry.space_group_name_H-M   'P 1'
#
loop_
_entity.id
_entity.type
_entity.pdbx_description
1 polymer ?
#
loop_
_entity_poly.entity_id
_entity_poly.type
_entity_poly.pdbx_seq_one_letter_code
_entity_poly.pdbx_strand_id
1 'polypeptide(L)'
;MSNKGYSNNKQKKRVAIIGTIVILLLVFGLYKYITYEPAQAAPVQTKEGLQLISLENPDSAQFLDVIMSEQRMNIIILADKFYGNSAYWPYVFEINKESIQNPLDIPKNTVLRIPRIDSVLAEKDGLEEVKRLGDSILSEIDRKKNTTEEKLIFSDNP
;
A
#
# COMPACT_ATOMS: atom_id res chain seq x y z
N MET A 1 -44.06 25.62 -59.91
CA MET A 1 -44.16 24.62 -58.82
C MET A 1 -43.03 23.61 -58.93
N SER A 2 -42.52 23.17 -57.78
CA SER A 2 -41.72 21.95 -57.55
C SER A 2 -40.19 22.02 -57.70
N ASN A 3 -39.49 22.22 -56.57
CA ASN A 3 -38.08 21.89 -56.38
C ASN A 3 -38.00 20.69 -55.40
N LYS A 4 -37.97 19.46 -55.93
CA LYS A 4 -37.94 18.20 -55.14
C LYS A 4 -36.64 17.39 -55.31
N GLY A 5 -35.58 17.97 -55.88
CA GLY A 5 -34.33 17.24 -56.18
C GLY A 5 -33.23 17.31 -55.11
N TYR A 6 -33.26 18.29 -54.20
CA TYR A 6 -32.07 18.64 -53.40
C TYR A 6 -32.00 18.01 -51.98
N SER A 7 -33.07 17.35 -51.51
CA SER A 7 -33.17 16.85 -50.12
C SER A 7 -32.69 15.41 -49.92
N ASN A 8 -32.92 14.54 -50.91
CA ASN A 8 -32.72 13.09 -50.77
C ASN A 8 -31.24 12.68 -50.62
N ASN A 9 -30.32 13.36 -51.32
CA ASN A 9 -28.90 13.03 -51.26
C ASN A 9 -28.25 13.50 -49.95
N LYS A 10 -28.76 14.56 -49.33
CA LYS A 10 -28.26 15.08 -48.05
C LYS A 10 -28.68 14.19 -46.89
N GLN A 11 -29.91 13.67 -46.91
CA GLN A 11 -30.39 12.70 -45.92
C GLN A 11 -29.68 11.34 -46.04
N LYS A 12 -29.54 10.80 -47.27
CA LYS A 12 -28.82 9.54 -47.49
C LYS A 12 -27.36 9.61 -47.03
N LYS A 13 -26.67 10.72 -47.27
CA LYS A 13 -25.30 10.96 -46.78
C LYS A 13 -25.22 11.02 -45.25
N ARG A 14 -26.20 11.64 -44.58
CA ARG A 14 -26.26 11.70 -43.10
C ARG A 14 -26.48 10.32 -42.48
N VAL A 15 -27.38 9.51 -43.04
CA VAL A 15 -27.62 8.14 -42.56
C VAL A 15 -26.40 7.25 -42.78
N ALA A 16 -25.72 7.38 -43.92
CA ALA A 16 -24.48 6.67 -44.19
C ALA A 16 -23.36 7.06 -43.20
N ILE A 17 -23.20 8.37 -42.90
CA ILE A 17 -22.20 8.84 -41.93
C ILE A 17 -22.50 8.34 -40.52
N ILE A 18 -23.76 8.38 -40.08
CA ILE A 18 -24.16 7.88 -38.77
C ILE A 18 -23.91 6.37 -38.66
N GLY A 19 -24.26 5.60 -39.71
CA GLY A 19 -23.98 4.17 -39.77
C GLY A 19 -22.48 3.85 -39.62
N THR A 20 -21.62 4.60 -40.32
CA THR A 20 -20.17 4.45 -40.20
C THR A 20 -19.66 4.76 -38.80
N ILE A 21 -20.17 5.81 -38.14
CA ILE A 21 -19.77 6.17 -36.77
C ILE A 21 -20.17 5.07 -35.78
N VAL A 22 -21.37 4.50 -35.90
CA VAL A 22 -21.83 3.40 -35.04
C VAL A 22 -20.95 2.17 -35.22
N ILE A 23 -20.58 1.83 -36.47
CA ILE A 23 -19.68 0.71 -36.76
C ILE A 23 -18.29 0.97 -36.15
N LEU A 24 -17.76 2.20 -36.27
CA LEU A 24 -16.47 2.55 -35.67
C LEU A 24 -16.49 2.48 -34.14
N LEU A 25 -17.59 2.91 -33.50
CA LEU A 25 -17.76 2.80 -32.05
C LEU A 25 -17.86 1.34 -31.59
N LEU A 26 -18.55 0.48 -32.35
CA LEU A 26 -18.62 -0.95 -32.07
C LEU A 26 -17.27 -1.63 -32.22
N VAL A 27 -16.51 -1.31 -33.28
CA VAL A 27 -15.15 -1.84 -33.48
C VAL A 27 -14.20 -1.35 -32.40
N PHE A 28 -14.30 -0.09 -32.00
CA PHE A 28 -13.50 0.46 -30.90
C PHE A 28 -13.84 -0.19 -29.55
N GLY A 29 -15.13 -0.41 -29.27
CA GLY A 29 -15.58 -1.12 -28.08
C GLY A 29 -15.11 -2.57 -28.06
N LEU A 30 -15.21 -3.29 -29.18
CA LEU A 30 -14.70 -4.66 -29.31
C LEU A 30 -13.18 -4.73 -29.20
N TYR A 31 -12.47 -3.77 -29.79
CA TYR A 31 -11.03 -3.65 -29.64
C TYR A 31 -10.66 -3.46 -28.17
N LYS A 32 -11.34 -2.56 -27.44
CA LYS A 32 -11.14 -2.37 -25.99
C LYS A 32 -11.49 -3.61 -25.18
N TYR A 33 -12.51 -4.36 -25.58
CA TYR A 33 -12.92 -5.59 -24.92
C TYR A 33 -11.88 -6.71 -25.09
N ILE A 34 -11.33 -6.90 -26.30
CA ILE A 34 -10.35 -7.95 -26.57
C ILE A 34 -8.96 -7.58 -26.01
N THR A 35 -8.62 -6.30 -26.03
CA THR A 35 -7.35 -5.78 -25.48
C THR A 35 -7.51 -5.36 -24.00
N TYR A 36 -8.59 -5.81 -23.35
CA TYR A 36 -8.79 -5.57 -21.93
C TYR A 36 -7.81 -6.45 -21.16
N GLU A 37 -6.65 -5.88 -20.88
CA GLU A 37 -5.72 -6.41 -19.91
C GLU A 37 -6.37 -6.17 -18.54
N PRO A 38 -6.87 -7.21 -17.82
CA PRO A 38 -7.33 -7.01 -16.45
C PRO A 38 -6.14 -6.44 -15.70
N ALA A 39 -6.36 -5.42 -14.86
CA ALA A 39 -5.31 -4.83 -14.05
C ALA A 39 -4.65 -5.94 -13.20
N GLN A 40 -3.62 -6.58 -13.76
CA GLN A 40 -2.69 -7.39 -13.01
C GLN A 40 -2.10 -6.41 -11.99
N ALA A 41 -2.03 -6.84 -10.73
CA ALA A 41 -1.44 -6.05 -9.66
C ALA A 41 -0.04 -5.62 -10.08
N ALA A 42 0.06 -4.46 -10.70
CA ALA A 42 1.32 -3.88 -11.10
C ALA A 42 2.11 -3.74 -9.80
N PRO A 43 3.39 -4.14 -9.76
CA PRO A 43 4.21 -3.81 -8.62
C PRO A 43 4.14 -2.30 -8.44
N VAL A 44 3.51 -1.86 -7.35
CA VAL A 44 3.29 -0.44 -7.07
C VAL A 44 4.67 0.15 -6.80
N GLN A 45 5.31 0.66 -7.85
CA GLN A 45 6.52 1.46 -7.73
C GLN A 45 6.12 2.80 -7.12
N THR A 46 6.07 2.80 -5.79
CA THR A 46 6.02 4.01 -4.98
C THR A 46 7.36 4.73 -5.18
N LYS A 47 7.37 6.06 -5.14
CA LYS A 47 8.54 6.91 -5.48
C LYS A 47 9.78 6.73 -4.58
N GLU A 48 9.75 5.80 -3.64
CA GLU A 48 10.89 5.32 -2.88
C GLU A 48 10.99 3.82 -3.15
N GLY A 49 12.20 3.32 -3.45
CA GLY A 49 12.51 1.95 -3.90
C GLY A 49 12.22 0.84 -2.89
N LEU A 50 11.10 0.94 -2.16
CA LEU A 50 10.62 -0.02 -1.19
C LEU A 50 9.91 -1.16 -1.92
N GLN A 51 10.65 -2.24 -2.15
CA GLN A 51 10.15 -3.49 -2.73
C GLN A 51 9.30 -4.22 -1.68
N LEU A 52 8.00 -3.89 -1.66
CA LEU A 52 7.00 -4.54 -0.81
C LEU A 52 6.12 -5.44 -1.67
N ILE A 53 5.94 -6.67 -1.20
CA ILE A 53 4.99 -7.64 -1.73
C ILE A 53 3.78 -7.61 -0.80
N SER A 54 2.62 -7.23 -1.31
CA SER A 54 1.35 -7.39 -0.58
C SER A 54 0.92 -8.86 -0.67
N LEU A 55 0.49 -9.39 0.46
CA LEU A 55 0.06 -10.76 0.66
C LEU A 55 -1.46 -10.79 0.87
N GLU A 56 -2.02 -12.00 0.94
CA GLU A 56 -3.44 -12.16 1.26
C GLU A 56 -3.75 -11.59 2.66
N ASN A 57 -4.75 -10.71 2.73
CA ASN A 57 -5.23 -10.08 3.96
C ASN A 57 -6.67 -10.54 4.26
N PRO A 58 -6.86 -11.69 4.93
CA PRO A 58 -8.19 -12.20 5.24
C PRO A 58 -8.94 -11.34 6.27
N ASP A 59 -8.23 -10.49 7.03
CA ASP A 59 -8.77 -9.65 8.09
C ASP A 59 -8.60 -8.17 7.75
N SER A 60 -9.20 -7.79 6.62
CA SER A 60 -9.18 -6.41 6.14
C SER A 60 -9.91 -5.43 7.07
N ALA A 61 -10.72 -5.90 8.03
CA ALA A 61 -11.34 -5.05 9.03
C ALA A 61 -10.30 -4.48 10.00
N GLN A 62 -9.35 -5.31 10.44
CA GLN A 62 -8.33 -4.90 11.42
C GLN A 62 -7.03 -4.41 10.76
N PHE A 63 -6.70 -4.92 9.57
CA PHE A 63 -5.43 -4.61 8.90
C PHE A 63 -5.65 -3.89 7.58
N LEU A 64 -4.85 -2.84 7.36
CA LEU A 64 -4.75 -2.16 6.06
C LEU A 64 -4.16 -3.11 5.02
N ASP A 65 -3.12 -3.84 5.38
CA ASP A 65 -2.38 -4.73 4.49
C ASP A 65 -1.60 -5.77 5.29
N VAL A 66 -1.22 -6.86 4.62
CA VAL A 66 -0.23 -7.83 5.09
C VAL A 66 0.88 -7.83 4.07
N ILE A 67 2.09 -7.47 4.47
CA ILE A 67 3.20 -7.26 3.54
C ILE A 67 4.39 -8.15 3.87
N MET A 68 5.25 -8.31 2.88
CA MET A 68 6.60 -8.83 3.02
C MET A 68 7.55 -7.97 2.21
N SER A 69 8.77 -7.74 2.69
CA SER A 69 9.80 -7.05 1.89
C SER A 69 10.93 -8.00 1.51
N GLU A 70 11.41 -7.91 0.27
CA GLU A 70 12.58 -8.67 -0.19
C GLU A 70 13.91 -8.06 0.27
N GLN A 71 13.85 -6.91 0.94
CA GLN A 71 15.02 -6.21 1.49
C GLN A 71 14.87 -5.95 2.99
N ARG A 72 16.01 -5.72 3.63
CA ARG A 72 16.09 -5.30 5.02
C ARG A 72 15.58 -3.87 5.13
N MET A 73 14.83 -3.55 6.19
CA MET A 73 14.10 -2.28 6.25
C MET A 73 13.87 -1.75 7.67
N ASN A 74 13.36 -0.52 7.74
CA ASN A 74 13.01 0.16 8.98
C ASN A 74 11.50 0.38 9.05
N ILE A 75 10.90 0.08 10.20
CA ILE A 75 9.45 0.20 10.44
C ILE A 75 8.92 1.64 10.31
N ILE A 76 9.78 2.64 10.50
CA ILE A 76 9.46 4.06 10.35
C ILE A 76 9.01 4.36 8.91
N ILE A 77 9.64 3.72 7.92
CA ILE A 77 9.29 3.88 6.49
C ILE A 77 7.92 3.25 6.20
N LEU A 78 7.54 2.19 6.91
CA LEU A 78 6.21 1.60 6.78
C LEU A 78 5.13 2.53 7.33
N ALA A 79 5.36 3.12 8.49
CA ALA A 79 4.42 4.07 9.07
C ALA A 79 4.21 5.28 8.16
N ASP A 80 5.29 5.80 7.58
CA ASP A 80 5.20 6.89 6.61
C ASP A 80 4.43 6.47 5.36
N LYS A 81 4.74 5.31 4.78
CA LYS A 81 4.09 4.79 3.57
C LYS A 81 2.59 4.54 3.75
N PHE A 82 2.18 3.94 4.88
CA PHE A 82 0.80 3.50 5.09
C PHE A 82 -0.08 4.54 5.79
N TYR A 83 0.50 5.40 6.63
CA TYR A 83 -0.26 6.41 7.38
C TYR A 83 0.06 7.85 6.96
N GLY A 84 1.07 8.07 6.12
CA GLY A 84 1.55 9.41 5.76
C GLY A 84 2.29 10.12 6.89
N ASN A 85 2.60 9.42 7.99
CA ASN A 85 3.32 9.97 9.11
C ASN A 85 4.12 8.88 9.84
N SER A 86 5.43 9.01 9.75
CA SER A 86 6.40 8.12 10.39
C SER A 86 6.25 7.97 11.91
N ALA A 87 5.63 8.92 12.61
CA ALA A 87 5.44 8.85 14.06
C ALA A 87 4.63 7.62 14.50
N TYR A 88 3.74 7.10 13.66
CA TYR A 88 2.86 5.95 13.98
C TYR A 88 3.54 4.59 13.91
N TRP A 89 4.85 4.54 13.72
CA TRP A 89 5.63 3.30 13.72
C TRP A 89 5.42 2.40 14.97
N PRO A 90 5.18 2.92 16.19
CA PRO A 90 4.97 2.08 17.37
C PRO A 90 3.79 1.13 17.23
N TYR A 91 2.72 1.53 16.53
CA TYR A 91 1.56 0.65 16.32
C TYR A 91 1.89 -0.50 15.37
N VAL A 92 2.66 -0.23 14.31
CA VAL A 92 3.14 -1.28 13.43
C VAL A 92 4.06 -2.22 14.20
N PHE A 93 4.91 -1.70 15.09
CA PHE A 93 5.79 -2.55 15.89
C PHE A 93 5.02 -3.42 16.86
N GLU A 94 4.08 -2.84 17.62
CA GLU A 94 3.38 -3.54 18.70
C GLU A 94 2.65 -4.80 18.23
N ILE A 95 2.03 -4.74 17.05
CA ILE A 95 1.32 -5.90 16.49
C ILE A 95 2.25 -6.95 15.86
N ASN A 96 3.49 -6.57 15.54
CA ASN A 96 4.49 -7.43 14.91
C ASN A 96 5.66 -7.79 15.85
N LYS A 97 5.63 -7.40 17.12
CA LYS A 97 6.74 -7.54 18.08
C LYS A 97 7.17 -8.98 18.35
N GLU A 98 6.31 -9.95 18.06
CA GLU A 98 6.65 -11.37 18.11
C GLU A 98 7.58 -11.78 16.96
N SER A 99 7.45 -11.12 15.80
CA SER A 99 8.23 -11.36 14.58
C SER A 99 9.42 -10.39 14.44
N ILE A 100 9.38 -9.23 15.09
CA ILE A 100 10.39 -8.18 14.98
C ILE A 100 11.08 -7.97 16.32
N GLN A 101 12.39 -8.20 16.37
CA GLN A 101 13.22 -7.88 17.54
C GLN A 101 13.69 -6.43 17.55
N ASN A 102 14.09 -5.90 16.39
CA ASN A 102 14.56 -4.52 16.25
C ASN A 102 13.70 -3.77 15.21
N PRO A 103 12.92 -2.75 15.61
CA PRO A 103 12.09 -1.96 14.71
C PRO A 103 12.90 -1.23 13.62
N LEU A 104 14.14 -0.86 13.93
CA LEU A 104 15.00 -0.12 13.01
C LEU A 104 15.77 -1.04 12.04
N ASP A 105 15.71 -2.35 12.26
CA ASP A 105 16.43 -3.36 11.49
C ASP A 105 15.59 -4.64 11.31
N ILE A 106 14.60 -4.56 10.43
CA ILE A 106 13.73 -5.68 10.08
C ILE A 106 14.41 -6.51 8.97
N PRO A 107 14.65 -7.82 9.18
CA PRO A 107 15.18 -8.69 8.15
C PRO A 107 14.27 -8.78 6.91
N LYS A 108 14.87 -9.05 5.75
CA LYS A 108 14.11 -9.41 4.55
C LYS A 108 13.24 -10.65 4.80
N ASN A 109 12.18 -10.80 4.01
CA ASN A 109 11.19 -11.87 4.05
C ASN A 109 10.41 -11.95 5.37
N THR A 110 10.43 -10.89 6.19
CA THR A 110 9.57 -10.79 7.36
C THR A 110 8.15 -10.43 6.92
N VAL A 111 7.17 -11.25 7.31
CA VAL A 111 5.75 -10.96 7.09
C VAL A 111 5.27 -10.03 8.18
N LEU A 112 4.70 -8.89 7.79
CA LEU A 112 4.25 -7.83 8.67
C LEU A 112 2.78 -7.51 8.42
N ARG A 113 2.04 -7.32 9.50
CA ARG A 113 0.66 -6.83 9.47
C ARG A 113 0.65 -5.33 9.70
N ILE A 114 -0.05 -4.59 8.84
CA ILE A 114 -0.20 -3.14 8.97
C ILE A 114 -1.58 -2.87 9.59
N PRO A 115 -1.67 -2.47 10.86
CA PRO A 115 -2.95 -2.25 11.51
C PRO A 115 -3.69 -1.04 10.94
N ARG A 116 -5.03 -1.06 10.97
CA ARG A 116 -5.80 0.18 10.84
C ARG A 116 -5.64 0.99 12.12
N ILE A 117 -5.37 2.27 11.97
CA ILE A 117 -5.38 3.23 13.07
C ILE A 117 -6.73 3.93 13.05
N ASP A 118 -7.45 3.89 14.16
CA ASP A 118 -8.73 4.60 14.29
C ASP A 118 -8.54 6.10 14.10
N SER A 119 -9.53 6.77 13.48
CA SER A 119 -9.44 8.19 13.15
C SER A 119 -9.23 9.10 14.36
N VAL A 120 -9.66 8.66 15.55
CA VAL A 120 -9.46 9.39 16.83
C VAL A 120 -7.98 9.45 17.22
N LEU A 121 -7.20 8.41 16.92
CA LEU A 121 -5.75 8.40 17.16
C LEU A 121 -4.98 9.21 16.10
N ALA A 122 -5.60 9.47 14.94
CA ALA A 122 -5.04 10.34 13.90
C ALA A 122 -5.15 11.84 14.24
N GLU A 123 -5.92 12.20 15.27
CA GLU A 123 -6.05 13.56 15.78
C GLU A 123 -4.87 13.93 16.71
N LYS A 124 -4.72 15.23 16.98
CA LYS A 124 -3.56 15.81 17.67
C LYS A 124 -3.26 15.18 19.04
N ASP A 125 -4.28 14.74 19.78
CA ASP A 125 -4.13 14.13 21.11
C ASP A 125 -3.58 12.69 21.03
N GLY A 126 -3.86 11.97 19.93
CA GLY A 126 -3.31 10.64 19.69
C GLY A 126 -1.81 10.65 19.41
N LEU A 127 -1.27 11.76 18.87
CA LEU A 127 0.14 11.87 18.53
C LEU A 127 1.06 11.85 19.77
N GLU A 128 0.65 12.43 20.89
CA GLU A 128 1.44 12.39 22.12
C GLU A 128 1.46 10.98 22.75
N GLU A 129 0.34 10.26 22.68
CA GLU A 129 0.29 8.86 23.10
C GLU A 129 1.22 7.98 22.25
N VAL A 130 1.20 8.18 20.94
CA VAL A 130 2.06 7.50 19.98
C VAL A 130 3.53 7.73 20.28
N LYS A 131 3.93 8.99 20.55
CA LYS A 131 5.31 9.31 20.92
C LYS A 131 5.72 8.61 22.21
N ARG A 132 4.88 8.69 23.25
CA ARG A 132 5.14 8.04 24.53
C ARG A 132 5.30 6.53 24.38
N LEU A 133 4.49 5.91 23.52
CA LEU A 133 4.61 4.49 23.20
C LEU A 133 5.95 4.19 22.50
N GLY A 134 6.34 5.00 21.52
CA GLY A 134 7.63 4.90 20.85
C GLY A 134 8.81 4.98 21.82
N ASP A 135 8.81 5.98 22.69
CA ASP A 135 9.87 6.16 23.70
C ASP A 135 9.95 4.96 24.66
N SER A 136 8.78 4.44 25.09
CA SER A 136 8.71 3.24 25.93
C SER A 136 9.32 2.03 25.23
N ILE A 137 9.00 1.78 23.95
CA ILE A 137 9.53 0.67 23.17
C ILE A 137 11.05 0.78 23.03
N LEU A 138 11.57 1.97 22.69
CA LEU A 138 13.00 2.18 22.54
C LEU A 138 13.74 1.91 23.86
N SER A 139 13.22 2.40 24.98
CA SER A 139 13.80 2.13 26.30
C SER A 139 13.82 0.64 26.67
N GLU A 140 12.79 -0.11 26.26
CA GLU A 140 12.72 -1.55 26.49
C GLU A 140 13.78 -2.30 25.67
N ILE A 141 13.96 -1.92 24.40
CA ILE A 141 14.95 -2.49 23.51
C ILE A 141 16.37 -2.25 24.06
N ASP A 142 16.66 -1.01 24.47
CA ASP A 142 17.97 -0.66 25.04
C ASP A 142 18.26 -1.44 26.31
N ARG A 143 17.28 -1.58 27.20
CA ARG A 143 17.43 -2.38 28.44
C ARG A 143 17.71 -3.85 28.13
N LYS A 144 16.98 -4.44 27.18
CA LYS A 144 17.18 -5.85 26.77
C LYS A 144 18.57 -6.08 26.19
N LYS A 145 19.07 -5.12 25.41
CA LYS A 145 20.42 -5.17 24.84
C LYS A 145 21.48 -5.20 25.95
N ASN A 146 21.41 -4.27 26.91
CA ASN A 146 22.38 -4.19 28.01
C ASN A 146 22.36 -5.44 28.91
N THR A 147 21.18 -6.00 29.20
CA THR A 147 21.07 -7.24 30.00
C THR A 147 21.69 -8.43 29.28
N THR A 148 21.58 -8.48 27.94
CA THR A 148 22.16 -9.56 27.13
C THR A 148 23.68 -9.46 27.10
N GLU A 149 24.24 -8.25 26.98
CA GLU A 149 25.68 -8.00 27.00
C GLU A 149 26.30 -8.32 28.37
N GLU A 150 25.67 -7.92 29.47
CA GLU A 150 26.11 -8.27 30.83
C GLU A 150 26.15 -9.79 31.03
N LYS A 151 25.08 -10.51 30.64
CA LYS A 151 25.02 -11.97 30.79
C LYS A 151 26.12 -12.70 30.02
N LEU A 152 26.55 -12.18 28.86
CA LEU A 152 27.65 -12.75 28.09
C LEU A 152 29.01 -12.51 28.77
N ILE A 153 29.24 -11.31 29.30
CA ILE A 153 30.48 -10.95 30.01
C ILE A 153 30.66 -11.77 31.30
N PHE A 154 29.57 -12.05 32.01
CA PHE A 154 29.61 -12.82 33.27
C PHE A 154 29.57 -14.34 33.08
N SER A 155 29.34 -14.85 31.86
CA SER A 155 29.36 -16.30 31.56
C SER A 155 30.76 -16.84 31.20
N ASP A 156 31.72 -15.96 30.91
CA ASP A 156 33.08 -16.32 30.47
C ASP A 156 34.12 -16.32 31.61
N ASN A 157 33.71 -16.14 32.87
CA ASN A 157 34.60 -16.21 34.03
C ASN A 157 34.42 -17.55 34.76
N PRO A 158 35.41 -18.47 34.72
CA PRO A 158 35.32 -19.81 35.32
C PRO A 158 35.28 -19.81 36.86
#